data_AF-A0A1E5BIP3-F1
#
_entry.id   AF-A0A1E5BIP3-F1
#
_cell.length_a   1.000
_cell.length_b   1.000
_cell.length_c   1.000
_cell.angle_alpha   90.00
_cell.angle_beta   90.00
_cell.angle_gamma   90.00
#
_symmetry.space_group_name_H-M   'P 1'
#
loop_
_entity.id
_entity.type
_entity.pdbx_description
1 polymer ?
#
loop_
_entity_poly.entity_id
_entity_poly.type
_entity_poly.pdbx_seq_one_letter_code
_entity_poly.pdbx_strand_id
1 'polypeptide(L)' 'MDGKLLRSNEFKLRQKEMGEVKLTSSQKKSVQRLLNEGISKKAIRLVLGCSYEALKSVNL' A
#
# COMPACT_ATOMS: atom_id res chain seq x y z
N MET A 1 2.78 27.65 -22.32
CA MET A 1 3.28 26.31 -22.00
C MET A 1 3.20 26.08 -20.49
N ASP A 2 2.21 25.31 -20.07
CA ASP A 2 2.31 24.14 -19.18
C ASP A 2 2.93 24.22 -17.77
N GLY A 3 3.20 25.41 -17.21
CA GLY A 3 3.80 25.53 -15.87
C GLY A 3 2.95 25.00 -14.70
N LYS A 4 1.61 25.03 -14.79
CA LYS A 4 0.71 24.51 -13.73
C LYS A 4 0.63 22.97 -13.71
N LEU A 5 0.78 22.32 -14.87
CA LEU A 5 0.61 20.87 -14.99
C LEU A 5 1.80 20.11 -14.38
N LEU A 6 3.01 20.65 -14.57
CA LEU A 6 4.25 20.10 -14.02
C LEU A 6 4.21 20.04 -12.49
N ARG A 7 3.79 21.12 -11.83
CA ARG A 7 3.74 21.20 -10.37
C ARG A 7 2.76 20.19 -9.76
N SER A 8 1.56 20.03 -10.33
CA SER A 8 0.60 19.03 -9.85
C SER A 8 1.09 17.59 -10.01
N ASN A 9 1.89 17.30 -11.03
CA ASN A 9 2.51 15.99 -11.21
C ASN A 9 3.58 15.71 -10.16
N GLU A 10 4.40 16.68 -9.79
CA GLU A 10 5.43 16.51 -8.75
C GLU A 10 4.82 16.21 -7.37
N PHE A 11 3.72 16.89 -7.01
CA PHE A 11 3.01 16.61 -5.75
C PHE A 11 2.39 15.21 -5.72
N LYS A 12 1.84 14.74 -6.84
CA LYS A 12 1.31 13.37 -6.96
C LYS A 12 2.44 12.34 -6.91
N LEU A 13 3.59 12.62 -7.53
CA LEU A 13 4.75 11.75 -7.53
C LEU A 13 5.32 11.59 -6.11
N ARG A 14 5.48 12.71 -5.38
CA ARG A 14 5.91 12.70 -3.98
C ARG A 14 4.92 11.98 -3.06
N GLN A 15 3.61 12.14 -3.27
CA GLN A 15 2.59 11.39 -2.52
C GLN A 15 2.66 9.88 -2.82
N LYS A 16 2.98 9.49 -4.05
CA LYS A 16 3.17 8.09 -4.44
C LYS A 16 4.41 7.49 -3.77
N GLU A 17 5.53 8.21 -3.76
CA GLU A 17 6.78 7.78 -3.10
C GLU A 17 6.63 7.67 -1.58
N MET A 18 5.94 8.62 -0.94
CA MET A 18 5.73 8.64 0.51
C MET A 18 4.58 7.73 0.99
N GLY A 19 3.63 7.39 0.10
CA GLY A 19 2.46 6.58 0.42
C GLY A 19 2.67 5.06 0.28
N GLU A 20 3.79 4.63 -0.30
CA GLU A 20 4.09 3.21 -0.51
C GLU A 20 4.72 2.60 0.76
N VAL A 21 3.91 2.41 1.79
CA VAL A 21 4.32 1.66 2.98
C VAL A 21 4.46 0.19 2.58
N LYS A 22 5.70 -0.25 2.37
CA LYS A 22 6.05 -1.64 2.08
C LYS A 22 5.89 -2.48 3.35
N LEU A 23 5.27 -3.65 3.21
CA LEU A 23 5.15 -4.60 4.31
C LEU A 23 6.52 -5.21 4.64
N THR A 24 6.89 -5.17 5.92
CA THR A 24 8.05 -5.90 6.43
C THR A 24 7.85 -7.41 6.30
N SER A 25 8.93 -8.19 6.30
CA SER A 25 8.89 -9.66 6.21
C SER A 25 8.03 -10.30 7.30
N SER A 26 8.04 -9.76 8.51
CA SER A 26 7.17 -10.20 9.62
C SER A 26 5.69 -9.92 9.32
N GLN A 27 5.36 -8.71 8.89
CA GLN A 27 3.97 -8.35 8.56
C GLN A 27 3.42 -9.17 7.38
N LYS A 28 4.25 -9.52 6.38
CA LYS A 28 3.83 -10.39 5.27
C LYS A 28 3.33 -11.75 5.77
N LYS A 29 4.01 -12.35 6.75
CA LYS A 29 3.57 -13.61 7.36
C LYS A 29 2.23 -13.45 8.09
N SER A 30 2.06 -12.36 8.84
CA SER A 30 0.80 -12.05 9.52
C SER A 30 -0.35 -11.85 8.52
N VAL A 31 -0.11 -11.10 7.44
CA VAL A 31 -1.10 -10.91 6.35
C VAL A 31 -1.50 -12.26 5.76
N GLN A 32 -0.54 -13.12 5.42
CA GLN A 32 -0.83 -14.42 4.82
C GLN A 32 -1.65 -15.31 5.75
N ARG A 33 -1.36 -15.29 7.05
CA ARG A 33 -2.17 -15.99 8.07
C ARG A 33 -3.59 -15.44 8.14
N LEU A 34 -3.74 -14.11 8.25
CA LEU A 34 -5.06 -13.46 8.33
C LEU A 34 -5.92 -13.72 7.07
N LEU A 35 -5.28 -13.77 5.90
CA LEU A 35 -5.97 -14.13 4.65
C LEU A 35 -6.44 -15.59 4.66
N ASN A 36 -5.62 -16.52 5.16
CA ASN A 36 -6.02 -17.93 5.32
C ASN A 36 -7.14 -18.11 6.36
N GLU A 37 -7.20 -17.25 7.37
CA GLU A 37 -8.29 -17.19 8.35
C GLU A 37 -9.58 -16.55 7.76
N GLY A 38 -9.57 -16.11 6.51
CA GLY A 38 -10.73 -15.53 5.82
C GLY A 38 -10.96 -14.05 6.12
N ILE A 39 -10.01 -13.36 6.77
CA ILE A 39 -10.12 -11.93 7.06
C ILE A 39 -10.05 -11.14 5.75
N SER A 40 -10.98 -10.19 5.60
CA SER A 40 -11.01 -9.32 4.43
C SER A 40 -9.73 -8.49 4.29
N LYS A 41 -9.22 -8.40 3.06
CA LYS A 41 -8.13 -7.51 2.65
C LYS A 41 -8.32 -6.07 3.16
N LYS A 42 -9.56 -5.57 3.22
CA LYS A 42 -9.88 -4.22 3.72
C LYS A 42 -9.60 -4.08 5.22
N ALA A 43 -9.94 -5.09 6.02
CA ALA A 43 -9.68 -5.10 7.46
C ALA A 43 -8.18 -5.19 7.76
N ILE A 44 -7.47 -6.09 7.05
CA ILE A 44 -6.01 -6.22 7.17
C ILE A 44 -5.32 -4.89 6.83
N ARG A 45 -5.78 -4.19 5.80
CA ARG A 45 -5.26 -2.87 5.42
C ARG A 45 -5.44 -1.81 6.50
N LEU A 46 -6.61 -1.78 7.13
CA LEU A 46 -6.93 -0.85 8.22
C LEU A 46 -6.06 -1.09 9.45
N VAL A 47 -5.86 -2.36 9.81
CA VAL A 47 -5.08 -2.74 11.01
C VAL A 47 -3.58 -2.53 10.80
N LEU A 48 -3.05 -2.88 9.63
CA LEU A 48 -1.61 -2.82 9.36
C LEU A 48 -1.15 -1.49 8.76
N GLY A 49 -2.07 -0.60 8.36
CA GLY A 49 -1.75 0.68 7.74
C GLY A 49 -0.96 0.55 6.43
N CYS A 50 -1.04 -0.60 5.75
CA CYS A 50 -0.28 -0.86 4.53
C CYS A 50 -1.03 -0.37 3.28
N SER A 51 -0.29 -0.07 2.22
CA SER A 51 -0.91 0.28 0.93
C SER A 51 -1.60 -0.94 0.30
N TYR A 52 -2.63 -0.69 -0.51
CA TYR A 52 -3.32 -1.75 -1.25
C TYR A 52 -2.35 -2.56 -2.13
N GLU A 53 -1.40 -1.88 -2.77
CA GLU A 53 -0.37 -2.49 -3.61
C GLU A 53 0.54 -3.43 -2.79
N ALA A 54 0.91 -3.01 -1.58
CA ALA A 54 1.71 -3.84 -0.67
C ALA A 54 0.95 -5.10 -0.24
N LEU A 55 -0.34 -4.98 0.04
CA LEU A 55 -1.20 -6.12 0.39
C LEU A 55 -1.37 -7.08 -0.80
N LYS A 56 -1.50 -6.55 -2.01
CA LYS A 56 -1.60 -7.34 -3.24
C LYS A 56 -0.33 -8.17 -3.49
N SER A 57 0.84 -7.61 -3.17
CA SER A 57 2.15 -8.30 -3.26
C SER A 57 2.32 -9.48 -2.30
N VAL A 58 1.41 -9.70 -1.34
CA VAL A 58 1.46 -10.87 -0.43
C VAL A 58 0.52 -11.99 -0.89
N ASN A 59 -0.41 -11.69 -1.79
CA ASN A 59 -1.43 -12.62 -2.28
C ASN A 59 -1.17 -13.09 -3.73
N LEU A 60 0.00 -12.76 -4.29
CA LEU A 60 0.59 -13.20 -5.56
C LEU A 60 1.90 -13.92 -5.25
#